data_AF-A0A7U7D068-F1
#
_entry.id   AF-A0A7U7D068-F1
#
_cell.length_a   1.000
_cell.length_b   1.000
_cell.length_c   1.000
_cell.angle_alpha   90.00
_cell.angle_beta   90.00
_cell.angle_gamma   90.00
#
_symmetry.space_group_name_H-M   'P 1'
#
loop_
_entity.id
_entity.type
_entity.pdbx_description
1 polymer ?
#
loop_
_entity_poly.entity_id
_entity_poly.type
_entity_poly.pdbx_seq_one_letter_code
_entity_poly.pdbx_strand_id
1 'polypeptide(L)'
;MKNFQFIEEIKKKQNITLEEIVSTFMEHNVHRNVALQLIRINFNYEYPEIIYYLDIIYRDVSSNPFNDDFINNINSSESTSSD
;
A
#
# COMPACT_ATOMS: atom_id res chain seq x y z
N MET A 1 15.08 -12.01 -5.43
CA MET A 1 14.47 -13.20 -6.08
C MET A 1 13.25 -13.76 -5.35
N LYS A 2 13.13 -13.70 -4.01
CA LYS A 2 11.95 -14.23 -3.28
C LYS A 2 10.61 -13.58 -3.67
N ASN A 3 10.61 -12.31 -4.06
CA ASN A 3 9.36 -11.59 -4.36
C ASN A 3 8.65 -12.04 -5.65
N PHE A 4 9.35 -12.74 -6.56
CA PHE A 4 8.76 -13.16 -7.83
C PHE A 4 8.04 -14.51 -7.74
N GLN A 5 8.41 -15.38 -6.78
CA GLN A 5 7.81 -16.70 -6.66
C GLN A 5 6.33 -16.64 -6.25
N PHE A 6 6.01 -15.83 -5.24
CA PHE A 6 4.63 -15.72 -4.77
C PHE A 6 3.70 -15.01 -5.78
N ILE A 7 4.22 -14.09 -6.61
CA ILE A 7 3.42 -13.44 -7.67
C ILE A 7 2.91 -14.47 -8.67
N GLU A 8 3.77 -15.40 -9.08
CA GLU A 8 3.38 -16.50 -9.98
C GLU A 8 2.43 -17.49 -9.31
N GLU A 9 2.46 -17.62 -7.98
CA GLU A 9 1.47 -18.40 -7.22
C GLU A 9 0.11 -17.69 -7.16
N ILE A 10 0.08 -16.38 -6.94
CA ILE A 10 -1.15 -15.56 -6.98
C ILE A 10 -1.80 -15.68 -8.37
N LYS A 11 -1.02 -15.56 -9.45
CA LYS A 11 -1.53 -15.67 -10.84
C LYS A 11 -2.13 -17.03 -11.19
N LYS A 12 -1.75 -18.10 -10.47
CA LYS A 12 -2.31 -19.45 -10.69
C LYS A 12 -3.68 -19.64 -10.02
N LYS A 13 -4.06 -18.76 -9.08
CA LYS A 13 -5.37 -18.82 -8.43
C LYS A 13 -6.44 -18.30 -9.39
N GLN A 14 -7.52 -19.07 -9.55
CA GLN A 14 -8.69 -18.60 -10.28
C GLN A 14 -9.52 -17.69 -9.36
N ASN A 15 -10.05 -16.59 -9.92
CA ASN A 15 -10.95 -15.65 -9.25
C ASN A 15 -10.36 -14.93 -8.02
N ILE A 16 -9.06 -14.69 -7.99
CA ILE A 16 -8.46 -13.91 -6.91
C ILE A 16 -8.90 -12.44 -7.01
N THR A 17 -9.26 -11.86 -5.87
CA THR A 17 -9.68 -10.46 -5.74
C THR A 17 -8.48 -9.53 -5.49
N LEU A 18 -8.64 -8.24 -5.77
CA LEU A 18 -7.61 -7.25 -5.46
C LEU A 18 -7.32 -7.17 -3.96
N GLU A 19 -8.33 -7.34 -3.11
CA GLU A 19 -8.18 -7.40 -1.66
C GLU A 19 -7.24 -8.55 -1.25
N GLU A 20 -7.48 -9.76 -1.75
CA GLU A 20 -6.65 -10.94 -1.47
C GLU A 20 -5.23 -10.79 -1.99
N ILE A 21 -5.06 -10.16 -3.18
CA ILE A 21 -3.75 -9.83 -3.72
C ILE A 21 -3.01 -8.92 -2.73
N VAL A 22 -3.61 -7.79 -2.35
CA VAL A 22 -3.00 -6.79 -1.46
C VAL A 22 -2.69 -7.40 -0.09
N SER A 23 -3.60 -8.20 0.47
CA SER A 23 -3.38 -8.93 1.73
C SER A 23 -2.19 -9.88 1.64
N THR A 24 -2.04 -10.61 0.53
CA THR A 24 -0.89 -11.49 0.32
C THR A 24 0.43 -10.69 0.31
N PHE A 25 0.45 -9.51 -0.34
CA PHE A 25 1.63 -8.63 -0.32
C PHE A 25 1.96 -8.14 1.10
N MET A 26 0.95 -7.80 1.90
CA MET A 26 1.12 -7.37 3.29
C MET A 26 1.64 -8.51 4.18
N GLU A 27 1.08 -9.71 4.08
CA GLU A 27 1.51 -10.91 4.83
C GLU A 27 2.98 -11.28 4.54
N HIS A 28 3.44 -11.03 3.31
CA HIS A 28 4.83 -11.24 2.92
C HIS A 28 5.76 -10.07 3.28
N ASN A 29 5.29 -9.10 4.07
CA ASN A 29 6.01 -7.90 4.47
C ASN A 29 6.55 -7.09 3.28
N VAL A 30 5.83 -7.08 2.16
CA VAL A 30 6.21 -6.26 1.00
C VAL A 30 5.82 -4.82 1.30
N HIS A 31 6.76 -3.90 1.17
CA HIS A 31 6.51 -2.48 1.41
C HIS A 31 5.39 -1.93 0.49
N ARG A 32 4.50 -1.07 1.02
CA ARG A 32 3.32 -0.53 0.31
C ARG A 32 3.62 -0.04 -1.10
N ASN A 33 4.66 0.78 -1.25
CA ASN A 33 5.03 1.34 -2.56
C ASN A 33 5.54 0.27 -3.54
N VAL A 34 6.16 -0.80 -3.03
CA VAL A 34 6.61 -1.93 -3.86
C VAL A 34 5.41 -2.77 -4.27
N ALA A 35 4.47 -3.04 -3.36
CA ALA A 35 3.22 -3.72 -3.66
C ALA A 35 2.41 -2.97 -4.73
N LEU A 36 2.28 -1.64 -4.63
CA LEU A 36 1.64 -0.81 -5.65
C LEU A 36 2.23 -1.04 -7.05
N GLN A 37 3.55 -0.97 -7.19
CA GLN A 37 4.21 -1.15 -8.49
C GLN A 37 4.04 -2.58 -9.02
N LEU A 38 4.21 -3.58 -8.15
CA LEU A 38 4.07 -4.98 -8.54
C LEU A 38 2.63 -5.31 -8.94
N ILE A 39 1.63 -4.75 -8.25
CA ILE A 39 0.23 -4.98 -8.59
C ILE A 39 -0.11 -4.37 -9.95
N ARG A 40 0.29 -3.13 -10.19
CA ARG A 40 0.08 -2.43 -11.47
C ARG A 40 0.69 -3.18 -12.65
N ILE A 41 1.89 -3.73 -12.47
CA ILE A 41 2.60 -4.43 -13.55
C ILE A 41 1.98 -5.81 -13.84
N ASN A 42 1.43 -6.49 -12.82
CA ASN A 42 1.13 -7.92 -12.94
C ASN A 42 -0.36 -8.29 -12.96
N PHE A 43 -1.27 -7.43 -12.49
CA PHE A 43 -2.66 -7.81 -12.24
C PHE A 43 -3.70 -6.89 -12.91
N ASN A 44 -3.27 -5.91 -13.72
CA ASN A 44 -4.14 -5.09 -14.58
C ASN A 44 -5.34 -4.42 -13.86
N TYR A 45 -5.12 -3.94 -12.63
CA TYR A 45 -6.10 -3.11 -11.91
C TYR A 45 -5.85 -1.62 -12.14
N GLU A 46 -6.92 -0.84 -12.04
CA GLU A 46 -6.85 0.62 -12.16
C GLU A 46 -6.12 1.25 -10.97
N TYR A 47 -5.36 2.31 -11.22
CA TYR A 47 -4.55 2.95 -10.18
C TYR A 47 -5.37 3.38 -8.93
N PRO A 48 -6.54 4.04 -9.06
CA PRO A 48 -7.33 4.44 -7.90
C PRO A 48 -7.83 3.24 -7.07
N GLU A 49 -8.14 2.13 -7.73
CA GLU A 49 -8.64 0.92 -7.08
C GLU A 49 -7.54 0.28 -6.22
N ILE A 50 -6.32 0.18 -6.76
CA ILE A 50 -5.17 -0.37 -6.03
C ILE A 50 -4.86 0.48 -4.79
N ILE A 51 -4.89 1.81 -4.92
CA ILE A 51 -4.64 2.72 -3.81
C ILE A 51 -5.69 2.54 -2.70
N TYR A 52 -6.97 2.41 -3.04
CA TYR A 52 -8.04 2.18 -2.07
C TYR A 52 -7.77 0.95 -1.19
N TYR A 53 -7.45 -0.19 -1.79
CA TYR A 53 -7.17 -1.41 -1.02
C TYR A 53 -5.84 -1.34 -0.25
N LEU A 54 -4.80 -0.73 -0.83
CA LEU A 54 -3.54 -0.49 -0.11
C LEU A 54 -3.76 0.38 1.12
N ASP A 55 -4.57 1.43 1.03
CA ASP A 55 -4.83 2.33 2.15
C ASP A 55 -5.63 1.67 3.26
N ILE A 56 -6.52 0.74 2.94
CA ILE A 56 -7.28 -0.04 3.93
C ILE A 56 -6.37 -1.07 4.61
N ILE A 57 -5.67 -1.88 3.83
CA ILE A 57 -4.96 -3.06 4.34
C ILE A 57 -3.62 -2.68 4.99
N TYR A 58 -2.90 -1.69 4.46
CA TYR A 58 -1.64 -1.23 5.07
C TYR A 58 -1.86 -0.23 6.22
N ARG A 59 -3.08 0.29 6.42
CA ARG A 59 -3.38 1.22 7.54
C ARG A 59 -3.10 0.61 8.91
N ASP A 60 -3.34 -0.70 9.04
CA ASP A 60 -3.15 -1.43 10.30
C ASP A 60 -1.68 -1.76 10.57
N VAL A 61 -0.80 -1.60 9.58
CA VAL A 61 0.65 -1.83 9.72
C VAL A 61 1.30 -0.51 10.13
N SER A 62 0.93 -0.02 11.31
CA SER A 62 1.50 1.13 12.04
C SER A 62 1.97 2.30 11.18
N SER A 63 1.25 3.43 11.25
CA SER A 63 1.77 4.75 10.94
C SER A 63 3.26 4.82 11.33
N ASN A 64 4.13 4.94 10.33
CA ASN A 64 5.53 5.21 10.61
C ASN A 64 5.54 6.53 11.42
N PRO A 65 6.10 6.58 12.64
CA PRO A 65 6.09 7.81 13.45
C PRO A 65 6.74 9.00 12.73
N PHE A 66 7.65 8.75 11.78
CA PHE A 66 8.19 9.79 10.89
C PHE A 66 7.14 10.44 9.98
N ASN A 67 6.10 9.69 9.58
CA ASN A 67 5.04 10.18 8.72
C ASN A 67 4.01 11.00 9.51
N ASP A 68 3.73 10.60 10.75
CA ASP A 68 2.86 11.38 11.64
C ASP A 68 3.52 12.70 12.05
N ASP A 69 4.82 12.71 12.36
CA ASP A 69 5.56 13.93 12.67
C ASP A 69 5.65 14.89 11.46
N PHE A 70 5.72 14.36 10.23
CA PHE A 70 5.71 15.19 9.02
C PHE A 70 4.33 15.81 8.75
N ILE A 71 3.26 15.01 8.88
CA ILE A 71 1.87 15.48 8.70
C ILE A 71 1.49 16.49 9.80
N ASN A 72 1.89 16.24 11.05
CA ASN A 72 1.64 17.15 12.17
C ASN A 72 2.40 18.48 12.03
N ASN A 73 3.61 18.47 11.47
CA ASN A 73 4.36 19.70 11.22
C ASN A 73 3.82 20.53 10.05
N ILE A 74 3.21 19.91 9.04
CA ILE A 74 2.54 20.66 7.97
C ILE A 74 1.29 21.36 8.53
N ASN A 75 0.47 20.64 9.30
CA ASN A 75 -0.76 21.20 9.88
C ASN A 75 -0.51 22.22 11.02
N SER A 76 0.63 22.16 11.72
CA SER A 76 0.99 23.17 12.73
C SER A 76 1.52 24.46 12.10
N SER A 77 2.16 24.39 10.94
CA SER A 77 2.72 25.56 10.25
C SER A 77 1.69 26.49 9.60
N GLU A 78 0.43 26.07 9.50
CA GLU A 78 -0.68 26.89 8.98
C GLU A 78 -1.40 27.70 10.07
N SER A 79 -0.98 27.60 11.35
CA SER A 79 -1.66 28.25 12.48
C SER A 79 -0.98 29.50 13.06
N THR A 80 0.09 30.00 12.44
CA THR A 80 0.74 31.26 12.86
C THR A 80 0.68 32.33 11.78
N SER A 81 -0.53 32.82 11.50
CA SER A 81 -0.71 34.15 10.92
C SER A 81 -1.93 34.80 11.52
N SER A 82 -1.78 35.33 12.73
CA SER A 82 -2.64 36.34 13.34
C SER A 82 -1.83 37.02 14.45
N ASP A 83 -0.99 37.98 14.05
CA ASP A 83 -0.87 39.32 14.65
C ASP A 83 0.20 40.14 13.91
#